data_AF-A0A1X0Z9L2-F1
#
_entry.id   AF-A0A1X0Z9L2-F1
#
_cell.length_a   1.000
_cell.length_b   1.000
_cell.length_c   1.000
_cell.angle_alpha   90.00
_cell.angle_beta   90.00
_cell.angle_gamma   90.00
#
_symmetry.space_group_name_H-M   'P 1'
#
loop_
_entity.id
_entity.type
_entity.pdbx_description
1 polymer ?
#
loop_
_entity_poly.entity_id
_entity_poly.type
_entity_poly.pdbx_seq_one_letter_code
_entity_poly.pdbx_strand_id
1 'polypeptide(L)'
;MSDAVETVVGKPWYVYLVRAANGSLYCGISDDPQRRFTAHQKGQGARYFKTSPAQALVYVEQWPDKGEALRQERLVKRLRKSAKEALVASFSGLGGISPCAASADPPGL
;
A
#
# COMPACT_ATOMS: atom_id res chain seq x y z
N MET A 1 -25.35 11.79 -25.94
CA MET A 1 -23.91 12.06 -25.71
C MET A 1 -23.39 10.93 -24.85
N SER A 2 -23.02 9.83 -25.48
CA SER A 2 -22.50 8.63 -24.80
C SER A 2 -21.03 8.57 -25.15
N ASP A 3 -20.19 9.16 -24.29
CA ASP A 3 -18.76 9.00 -24.37
C ASP A 3 -18.44 7.60 -23.83
N ALA A 4 -18.45 6.62 -24.73
CA ALA A 4 -17.79 5.35 -24.47
C ALA A 4 -16.30 5.68 -24.34
N VAL A 5 -15.83 5.80 -23.10
CA VAL A 5 -14.42 5.95 -22.80
C VAL A 5 -13.70 4.73 -23.36
N GLU A 6 -13.07 4.91 -24.51
CA GLU A 6 -12.17 3.95 -25.11
C GLU A 6 -10.98 3.83 -24.14
N THR A 7 -11.03 2.82 -23.27
CA THR A 7 -9.95 2.50 -22.36
C THR A 7 -8.79 2.02 -23.20
N VAL A 8 -7.91 2.95 -23.59
CA VAL A 8 -6.55 2.64 -24.02
C VAL A 8 -5.98 1.70 -22.98
N VAL A 9 -5.79 0.44 -23.36
CA VAL A 9 -5.28 -0.62 -22.49
C VAL A 9 -3.80 -0.36 -22.25
N GLY A 10 -3.51 0.65 -21.43
CA GLY A 10 -2.22 0.89 -20.84
C GLY A 10 -1.86 -0.28 -19.94
N LYS A 11 -0.56 -0.57 -19.83
CA LYS A 11 -0.08 -1.63 -18.94
C LYS A 11 -0.52 -1.30 -17.50
N PRO A 12 -1.22 -2.20 -16.79
CA PRO A 12 -1.78 -1.89 -15.46
C PRO A 12 -0.66 -1.57 -14.48
N TRP A 13 -0.90 -0.56 -13.64
CA TRP A 13 0.03 -0.15 -12.59
C TRP A 13 -0.55 -0.50 -11.22
N TYR A 14 0.31 -0.95 -10.33
CA TYR A 14 -0.09 -1.35 -8.99
C TYR A 14 0.51 -0.42 -7.95
N VAL A 15 -0.34 0.17 -7.12
CA VAL A 15 0.06 0.90 -5.92
C VAL A 15 0.15 -0.12 -4.80
N TYR A 16 1.26 -0.15 -4.08
CA TYR A 16 1.46 -1.14 -3.02
C TYR A 16 2.06 -0.52 -1.75
N LEU A 17 1.72 -1.12 -0.61
CA LEU A 17 2.31 -0.79 0.68
C LEU A 17 3.00 -2.01 1.29
N VAL A 18 4.23 -1.79 1.74
CA VAL A 18 5.05 -2.78 2.41
C VAL A 18 5.28 -2.34 3.84
N ARG A 19 5.02 -3.25 4.78
CA ARG A 19 5.43 -3.09 6.17
C ARG A 19 6.88 -3.53 6.31
N ALA A 20 7.74 -2.60 6.70
CA ALA A 20 9.13 -2.89 7.03
C ALA A 20 9.24 -3.41 8.47
N ALA A 21 10.35 -4.07 8.80
CA ALA A 21 10.57 -4.65 10.12
C ALA A 21 10.58 -3.61 11.28
N ASN A 22 10.90 -2.36 10.97
CA ASN A 22 10.84 -1.24 11.92
C ASN A 22 9.40 -0.73 12.18
N GLY A 23 8.37 -1.38 11.62
CA GLY A 23 6.98 -0.97 11.74
C GLY A 23 6.59 0.21 10.83
N SER A 24 7.50 0.73 10.01
CA SER A 24 7.19 1.77 9.03
C SER A 24 6.50 1.19 7.80
N LEU A 25 5.62 1.99 7.20
CA LEU A 25 4.92 1.66 5.96
C LEU A 25 5.61 2.36 4.78
N TYR A 26 6.13 1.57 3.86
CA TYR A 26 6.66 2.04 2.59
C TYR A 26 5.57 1.98 1.52
N CYS A 27 5.32 3.09 0.82
CA CYS A 27 4.37 3.16 -0.29
C CYS A 27 5.12 3.41 -1.59
N GLY A 28 4.76 2.67 -2.64
CA GLY A 28 5.28 2.88 -3.98
C GLY A 28 4.37 2.31 -5.06
N ILE A 29 4.70 2.59 -6.32
CA ILE A 29 4.00 2.02 -7.48
C ILE A 29 4.91 1.13 -8.32
N SER A 30 4.38 0.02 -8.83
CA SER A 30 5.10 -0.93 -9.69
C SER A 30 4.16 -1.56 -10.69
N ASP A 31 4.66 -1.98 -11.84
CA ASP A 31 3.94 -2.90 -12.73
C ASP A 31 3.93 -4.33 -12.19
N ASP A 32 4.99 -4.74 -11.47
CA ASP A 32 5.04 -6.05 -10.79
C ASP A 32 5.34 -5.93 -9.27
N PRO A 33 4.33 -5.67 -8.41
CA PRO A 33 4.53 -5.46 -6.97
C PRO A 33 5.03 -6.72 -6.26
N GLN A 34 4.60 -7.92 -6.67
CA GLN A 34 5.04 -9.19 -6.09
C GLN A 34 6.54 -9.43 -6.34
N ARG A 35 6.98 -9.31 -7.61
CA ARG A 35 8.38 -9.47 -7.98
C ARG A 35 9.27 -8.49 -7.24
N ARG A 36 8.81 -7.24 -7.10
CA ARG A 36 9.53 -6.20 -6.37
C ARG A 36 9.56 -6.46 -4.86
N PHE A 37 8.47 -6.97 -4.28
CA PHE A 37 8.43 -7.38 -2.87
C PHE A 37 9.43 -8.50 -2.59
N THR A 38 9.51 -9.54 -3.43
CA THR A 38 10.51 -10.61 -3.29
C THR A 38 11.94 -10.07 -3.40
N ALA A 39 12.18 -9.08 -4.28
CA ALA A 39 13.48 -8.41 -4.34
C ALA A 39 13.78 -7.65 -3.03
N HIS A 40 12.80 -6.90 -2.50
CA HIS A 40 12.93 -6.19 -1.22
C HIS A 40 13.15 -7.12 -0.03
N GLN A 41 12.53 -8.31 -0.01
CA GLN A 41 12.80 -9.35 0.99
C GLN A 41 14.24 -9.85 0.94
N LYS A 42 14.83 -9.94 -0.26
CA LYS A 42 16.23 -10.32 -0.47
C LYS A 42 17.22 -9.17 -0.22
N GLY A 43 16.75 -8.00 0.24
CA GLY A 43 17.58 -6.79 0.40
C GLY A 43 18.04 -6.18 -0.92
N GLN A 44 17.48 -6.61 -2.05
CA GLN A 44 17.77 -6.11 -3.39
C GLN A 44 16.69 -5.10 -3.81
N GLY A 45 17.08 -3.85 -4.07
CA GLY A 45 16.15 -2.79 -4.48
C GLY A 45 16.37 -1.49 -3.71
N ALA A 46 15.32 -0.93 -3.13
CA ALA A 46 15.40 0.37 -2.47
C ALA A 46 16.40 0.31 -1.30
N ARG A 47 17.30 1.31 -1.23
CA ARG A 47 18.30 1.46 -0.15
C ARG A 47 17.69 1.29 1.25
N TYR A 48 16.42 1.65 1.41
CA TYR A 48 15.66 1.54 2.66
C TYR A 48 15.56 0.09 3.18
N PHE A 49 15.37 -0.91 2.31
CA PHE A 49 15.21 -2.31 2.72
C PHE A 49 16.53 -3.01 3.06
N LYS A 50 17.68 -2.35 2.89
CA LYS A 50 18.98 -2.87 3.35
C LYS A 50 19.11 -2.85 4.87
N THR A 51 18.53 -1.84 5.53
CA THR A 51 18.57 -1.69 6.99
C THR A 51 17.31 -2.22 7.66
N SER A 52 16.17 -2.18 6.96
CA SER A 52 14.89 -2.66 7.48
C SER A 52 14.19 -3.53 6.45
N PRO A 53 14.30 -4.87 6.53
CA PRO A 53 13.75 -5.76 5.51
C PRO A 53 12.22 -5.63 5.40
N ALA A 54 11.72 -5.87 4.19
CA ALA A 54 10.30 -5.94 3.91
C ALA A 54 9.70 -7.16 4.62
N GLN A 55 8.85 -6.95 5.64
CA GLN A 55 8.19 -8.04 6.35
C GLN A 55 6.97 -8.55 5.59
N ALA A 56 6.08 -7.64 5.19
CA ALA A 56 4.80 -8.03 4.61
C ALA A 56 4.33 -7.01 3.57
N LEU A 57 3.75 -7.51 2.49
CA LEU A 57 2.98 -6.73 1.53
C LEU A 57 1.57 -6.61 2.09
N VAL A 58 1.21 -5.41 2.55
CA VAL A 58 -0.03 -5.19 3.33
C VAL A 58 -1.12 -4.48 2.52
N TYR A 59 -0.78 -3.96 1.34
CA TYR A 59 -1.72 -3.33 0.43
C TYR A 59 -1.25 -3.49 -1.01
N VAL A 60 -2.17 -3.80 -1.93
CA VAL A 60 -1.91 -3.83 -3.38
C VAL A 60 -3.18 -3.44 -4.12
N GLU A 61 -3.16 -2.32 -4.83
CA GLU A 61 -4.30 -1.86 -5.59
C GLU A 61 -3.92 -1.66 -7.05
N GLN A 62 -4.76 -2.18 -7.94
CA GLN A 62 -4.57 -2.09 -9.38
C GLN A 62 -5.22 -0.84 -9.94
N TRP A 63 -4.48 -0.15 -10.80
CA TRP A 63 -4.91 1.03 -11.53
C TRP A 63 -4.68 0.82 -13.04
N PRO A 64 -5.57 1.37 -13.89
CA PRO A 64 -5.46 1.25 -15.34
C PRO A 64 -4.23 1.98 -15.88
N ASP A 65 -3.85 3.10 -15.26
CA ASP A 65 -2.81 3.99 -15.75
C ASP A 65 -1.78 4.38 -14.69
N LYS A 66 -0.56 4.66 -15.14
CA LYS A 66 0.52 5.20 -14.29
C LYS A 66 0.13 6.52 -13.64
N GLY A 67 -0.62 7.36 -14.36
CA GLY A 67 -1.06 8.67 -13.89
C GLY A 67 -1.96 8.55 -12.66
N GLU A 68 -2.97 7.68 -12.73
CA GLU A 68 -3.87 7.40 -11.62
C GLU A 68 -3.12 6.74 -10.46
N ALA A 69 -2.24 5.77 -10.74
CA ALA A 69 -1.40 5.16 -9.71
C ALA A 69 -0.52 6.19 -8.96
N LEU A 70 0.11 7.12 -9.68
CA LEU A 70 0.90 8.21 -9.09
C LEU A 70 0.05 9.17 -8.25
N ARG A 71 -1.17 9.47 -8.71
CA ARG A 71 -2.11 10.30 -7.98
C ARG A 71 -2.49 9.65 -6.65
N GLN A 72 -2.79 8.36 -6.67
CA GLN A 72 -3.10 7.58 -5.47
C GLN A 72 -1.90 7.45 -4.55
N GLU A 73 -0.70 7.21 -5.07
CA GLU A 73 0.53 7.19 -4.27
C GLU A 73 0.70 8.50 -3.49
N ARG A 74 0.45 9.65 -4.13
CA ARG A 74 0.53 10.97 -3.47
C ARG A 74 -0.54 11.14 -2.40
N LEU A 75 -1.77 10.69 -2.65
CA LEU A 75 -2.86 10.72 -1.68
C LEU A 75 -2.49 9.87 -0.46
N VAL A 76 -2.08 8.61 -0.69
CA VAL A 76 -1.64 7.70 0.36
C VAL A 76 -0.44 8.27 1.12
N LYS A 77 0.56 8.86 0.45
CA LYS A 77 1.71 9.48 1.12
C LYS A 77 1.29 10.64 2.03
N ARG A 78 0.31 11.44 1.62
CA ARG A 78 -0.29 12.52 2.42
C ARG A 78 -1.13 12.04 3.59
N LEU A 79 -1.62 10.80 3.58
CA LEU A 79 -2.38 10.26 4.70
C LEU A 79 -1.51 10.23 5.97
N ARG A 80 -2.14 10.59 7.09
CA ARG A 80 -1.56 10.42 8.43
C ARG A 80 -1.32 8.94 8.69
N LYS A 81 -0.38 8.63 9.61
CA LYS A 81 -0.05 7.25 9.97
C LYS A 81 -1.30 6.42 10.32
N SER A 82 -2.21 6.97 11.13
CA SER A 82 -3.47 6.33 11.51
C SER A 82 -4.37 6.00 10.32
N ALA A 83 -4.46 6.88 9.33
CA ALA A 83 -5.26 6.64 8.13
C ALA A 83 -4.62 5.58 7.21
N LYS A 84 -3.28 5.52 7.14
CA LYS A 84 -2.58 4.44 6.44
C LYS A 84 -2.81 3.09 7.12
N GLU A 85 -2.75 3.06 8.45
CA GLU A 85 -3.01 1.84 9.23
C GLU A 85 -4.47 1.40 9.09
N ALA A 86 -5.43 2.32 9.10
CA ALA A 86 -6.83 2.03 8.83
C ALA A 86 -7.03 1.49 7.40
N LEU A 87 -6.39 2.08 6.40
CA LEU A 87 -6.46 1.62 5.01
C LEU A 87 -5.88 0.20 4.87
N VAL A 88 -4.75 -0.08 5.52
CA VAL A 88 -4.19 -1.44 5.58
C VAL A 88 -5.11 -2.41 6.32
N ALA A 89 -5.72 -1.98 7.43
CA ALA A 89 -6.65 -2.80 8.21
C ALA A 89 -7.92 -3.14 7.42
N SER A 90 -8.46 -2.17 6.67
CA SER A 90 -9.63 -2.35 5.81
C SER A 90 -9.32 -3.20 4.57
N PHE A 91 -8.07 -3.17 4.08
CA PHE A 91 -7.63 -3.92 2.91
C PHE A 91 -7.31 -5.39 3.21
N SER A 92 -7.82 -5.96 4.31
CA SER A 92 -7.52 -7.33 4.71
C SER A 92 -8.09 -8.37 3.74
N GLY A 93 -7.41 -8.57 2.61
CA GLY A 93 -7.49 -9.75 1.78
C GLY A 93 -6.57 -10.81 2.37
N LEU A 94 -7.18 -11.83 3.00
CA LEU A 94 -6.59 -13.11 3.43
C LEU A 94 -5.53 -13.03 4.55
N GLY A 95 -5.98 -13.14 5.80
CA GLY A 95 -5.13 -13.52 6.94
C GLY A 95 -5.52 -12.78 8.21
N GLY A 96 -6.56 -13.30 8.87
CA GLY A 96 -7.23 -12.65 9.99
C GLY A 96 -6.30 -12.15 11.10
N ILE A 97 -6.50 -10.89 11.48
CA ILE A 97 -6.56 -10.50 12.88
C ILE A 97 -7.70 -9.49 13.00
N SER A 98 -8.81 -9.94 13.57
CA SER A 98 -9.85 -9.04 14.07
C SER A 98 -9.21 -7.99 14.97
N PRO A 99 -9.39 -6.69 14.75
CA PRO A 99 -9.13 -5.72 15.80
C PRO A 99 -10.26 -5.84 16.83
N CYS A 100 -10.17 -6.84 17.71
CA CYS A 100 -10.83 -6.76 19.01
C CYS A 100 -9.99 -5.79 19.87
N ALA A 101 -10.09 -4.49 19.58
CA ALA A 101 -9.63 -3.41 20.45
C ALA A 101 -10.05 -2.06 19.84
N ALA A 102 -11.34 -1.77 19.89
CA ALA A 102 -11.81 -0.40 19.93
C ALA A 102 -12.50 -0.20 21.29
N SER A 103 -11.74 -0.32 22.39
CA SER A 103 -12.11 0.35 23.63
C SER A 103 -11.86 1.84 23.41
N ALA A 104 -12.92 2.54 23.05
CA ALA A 104 -12.99 3.98 23.14
C ALA A 104 -13.28 4.33 24.61
N ASP A 105 -12.23 4.56 25.40
CA ASP A 105 -12.35 5.30 26.66
C ASP A 105 -11.95 6.75 26.38
N PRO A 106 -12.88 7.73 26.42
CA PRO A 106 -12.51 9.13 26.41
C PRO A 106 -11.84 9.50 27.74
N PRO A 107 -10.78 10.33 27.74
CA PRO A 107 -10.19 10.81 28.97
C PRO A 107 -11.21 11.67 29.74
N GLY A 108 -11.51 11.28 30.97
CA GLY A 108 -12.14 12.17 31.93
C GLY A 108 -11.17 13.28 32.30
N LEU A 109 -11.58 14.53 32.04
CA LEU A 109 -11.71 15.59 33.04
C LEU A 109 -12.52 16.74 32.43
#